data_AF-A0A0L8HL69-F1
#
_entry.id   AF-A0A0L8HL69-F1
#
_cell.length_a   1.000
_cell.length_b   1.000
_cell.length_c   1.000
_cell.angle_alpha   90.00
_cell.angle_beta   90.00
_cell.angle_gamma   90.00
#
_symmetry.space_group_name_H-M   'P 1'
#
loop_
_entity.id
_entity.type
_entity.pdbx_description
1 polymer ?
#
loop_
_entity_poly.entity_id
_entity_poly.type
_entity_poly.pdbx_seq_one_letter_code
_entity_poly.pdbx_strand_id
1 'polypeptide(L)'
;ATIPRPESIQFEALLQLVEQLSESLWMQMSRVASNHYNWSLTCHPDSIKQLGTALLEDLSVSNKNHDSNEFELSETEVEIWLLKAALFRKIFDTVFFKCFNLITDFNITDASASSVLEHQLIQLPRVTGVNWNKFNTLLDFSSLVYLSHHLPKELCAKWTLLFSSRLHGNSFSQLISYILNKGPTVLIIQDKDKHCFGGITSCSWQLRPKFYGSHDCRLFSLRPNLAVYLPSGYNDHFMYMNQGQQTIPNGIGMGGQLHYFGLWIDDSFDTGHSKAIPRCTTYSSPQLSGQTEFQVDAIEVWSIQSLVPEASQGGGSILDGNADTKALLEMIGKERHSDGFRNPDNESL
;
A
#
# COMPACT_ATOMS: atom_id res chain seq x y z
N ALA A 1 16.69 45.21 3.62
CA ALA A 1 15.29 45.46 3.21
C ALA A 1 14.54 44.15 3.34
N THR A 2 13.51 44.11 4.18
CA THR A 2 12.59 42.97 4.25
C THR A 2 11.89 42.87 2.90
N ILE A 3 12.08 41.74 2.22
CA ILE A 3 11.39 41.45 0.97
C ILE A 3 9.89 41.39 1.32
N PRO A 4 9.03 42.22 0.71
CA PRO A 4 7.59 42.17 0.99
C PRO A 4 7.08 40.77 0.63
N ARG A 5 6.36 40.15 1.57
CA ARG A 5 5.78 38.82 1.34
C ARG A 5 4.57 38.97 0.40
N PRO A 6 4.37 38.06 -0.55
CA PRO A 6 3.18 38.06 -1.40
C PRO A 6 1.92 37.86 -0.55
N GLU A 7 0.87 38.63 -0.78
CA GLU A 7 -0.43 38.44 -0.10
C GLU A 7 -1.24 37.27 -0.69
N SER A 8 -0.95 36.89 -1.94
CA SER A 8 -1.56 35.76 -2.65
C SER A 8 -0.51 34.81 -3.22
N ILE A 9 -0.85 33.52 -3.25
CA ILE A 9 -0.01 32.43 -3.76
C ILE A 9 -0.75 31.76 -4.94
N GLN A 10 -0.07 31.66 -6.07
CA GLN A 10 -0.60 30.99 -7.27
C GLN A 10 -0.52 29.47 -7.11
N PHE A 11 -1.62 28.75 -7.36
CA PHE A 11 -1.65 27.29 -7.23
C PHE A 11 -0.67 26.58 -8.16
N GLU A 12 -0.49 27.10 -9.38
CA GLU A 12 0.47 26.56 -10.34
C GLU A 12 1.92 26.63 -9.79
N ALA A 13 2.28 27.69 -9.08
CA ALA A 13 3.59 27.81 -8.44
C ALA A 13 3.77 26.79 -7.31
N LEU A 14 2.71 26.51 -6.54
CA LEU A 14 2.71 25.50 -5.49
C LEU A 14 2.83 24.08 -6.07
N LEU A 15 2.12 23.80 -7.17
CA LEU A 15 2.24 22.54 -7.90
C LEU A 15 3.67 22.32 -8.39
N GLN A 16 4.26 23.31 -9.06
CA GLN A 16 5.65 23.24 -9.52
C GLN A 16 6.64 22.99 -8.37
N LEU A 17 6.43 23.61 -7.20
CA LEU A 17 7.25 23.35 -6.02
C LEU A 17 7.14 21.88 -5.57
N VAL A 18 5.93 21.33 -5.47
CA VAL A 18 5.70 19.94 -5.04
C VAL A 18 6.33 18.95 -6.03
N GLU A 19 6.22 19.23 -7.33
CA GLU A 19 6.84 18.44 -8.39
C GLU A 19 8.37 18.43 -8.25
N GLN A 20 9.00 19.61 -8.10
CA GLN A 20 10.45 19.74 -7.94
C GLN A 20 10.98 19.03 -6.68
N LEU A 21 10.23 19.09 -5.58
CA LEU A 21 10.58 18.38 -4.35
C LEU A 21 10.49 16.86 -4.53
N SER A 22 9.45 16.40 -5.22
CA SER A 22 9.26 14.98 -5.52
C SER A 22 10.36 14.45 -6.44
N GLU A 23 10.74 15.21 -7.47
CA GLU A 23 11.89 14.91 -8.34
C GLU A 23 13.19 14.86 -7.55
N SER A 24 13.42 15.85 -6.69
CA SER A 24 14.59 15.90 -5.82
C SER A 24 14.66 14.66 -4.93
N LEU A 25 13.55 14.25 -4.33
CA LEU A 25 13.49 13.04 -3.51
C LEU A 25 13.84 11.79 -4.32
N TRP A 26 13.25 11.65 -5.52
CA TRP A 26 13.56 10.55 -6.42
C TRP A 26 15.05 10.50 -6.79
N MET A 27 15.65 11.66 -7.11
CA MET A 27 17.08 11.78 -7.41
C MET A 27 17.98 11.41 -6.22
N GLN A 28 17.59 11.78 -4.99
CA GLN A 28 18.34 11.36 -3.80
C GLN A 28 18.25 9.86 -3.60
N MET A 29 17.08 9.27 -3.81
CA MET A 29 16.91 7.82 -3.71
C MET A 29 17.71 7.06 -4.75
N SER A 30 17.72 7.52 -6.00
CA SER A 30 18.49 6.85 -7.06
C SER A 30 19.99 6.83 -6.75
N ARG A 31 20.51 7.88 -6.08
CA ARG A 31 21.90 7.97 -5.58
C ARG A 31 22.20 7.04 -4.41
N VAL A 32 21.27 6.87 -3.46
CA VAL A 32 21.47 6.00 -2.28
C VAL A 32 21.23 4.52 -2.61
N ALA A 33 20.34 4.23 -3.55
CA ALA A 33 19.99 2.87 -3.98
C ALA A 33 21.10 2.18 -4.78
N SER A 34 22.13 2.90 -5.24
CA SER A 34 23.20 2.33 -6.09
C SER A 34 24.06 1.29 -5.39
N ASN A 35 24.06 1.23 -4.05
CA ASN A 35 24.87 0.24 -3.34
C ASN A 35 24.20 -1.14 -3.26
N HIS A 36 22.86 -1.24 -3.30
CA HIS A 36 22.10 -2.48 -3.49
C HIS A 36 20.71 -2.11 -4.03
N TYR A 37 20.41 -2.45 -5.29
CA TYR A 37 19.12 -2.19 -5.94
C TYR A 37 17.96 -2.70 -5.09
N ASN A 38 17.30 -1.82 -4.32
CA ASN A 38 16.12 -2.20 -3.55
C ASN A 38 14.84 -2.06 -4.38
N TRP A 39 14.80 -1.25 -5.44
CA TRP A 39 13.66 -1.12 -6.35
C TRP A 39 14.11 -0.79 -7.77
N SER A 40 13.57 -1.46 -8.80
CA SER A 40 13.67 -1.04 -10.21
C SER A 40 12.36 -0.40 -10.66
N LEU A 41 12.14 0.84 -10.20
CA LEU A 41 10.92 1.60 -10.44
C LEU A 41 10.80 2.00 -11.91
N THR A 42 9.58 2.04 -12.42
CA THR A 42 9.29 2.64 -13.72
C THR A 42 9.37 4.17 -13.64
N CYS A 43 9.79 4.80 -14.74
CA CYS A 43 9.81 6.24 -14.88
C CYS A 43 8.64 6.68 -15.75
N HIS A 44 7.70 7.38 -15.13
CA HIS A 44 6.56 7.99 -15.80
C HIS A 44 6.60 9.49 -15.47
N PRO A 45 6.96 10.36 -16.44
CA PRO A 45 7.06 11.81 -16.20
C PRO A 45 5.76 12.39 -15.62
N ASP A 46 4.62 11.92 -16.11
CA ASP A 46 3.30 12.38 -15.66
C ASP A 46 2.98 12.00 -14.20
N SER A 47 3.65 10.98 -13.65
CA SER A 47 3.35 10.50 -12.30
C SER A 47 3.76 11.47 -11.21
N ILE A 48 4.77 12.32 -11.45
CA ILE A 48 5.17 13.36 -10.49
C ILE A 48 4.10 14.44 -10.43
N LYS A 49 3.62 14.88 -11.60
CA LYS A 49 2.50 15.81 -11.71
C LYS A 49 1.22 15.27 -11.08
N GLN A 50 0.93 13.98 -11.27
CA GLN A 50 -0.21 13.31 -10.63
C GLN A 50 -0.08 13.30 -9.11
N LEU A 51 1.11 13.00 -8.57
CA LEU A 51 1.35 13.07 -7.13
C LEU A 51 1.18 14.50 -6.61
N GLY A 52 1.75 15.50 -7.31
CA GLY A 52 1.59 16.91 -6.96
C GLY A 52 0.13 17.34 -6.95
N THR A 53 -0.62 16.97 -7.98
CA THR A 53 -2.06 17.25 -8.09
C THR A 53 -2.85 16.55 -6.97
N ALA A 54 -2.55 15.28 -6.68
CA ALA A 54 -3.22 14.54 -5.62
C ALA A 54 -2.94 15.10 -4.22
N LEU A 55 -1.71 15.58 -3.97
CA LEU A 55 -1.36 16.26 -2.72
C LEU A 55 -2.12 17.57 -2.55
N LEU A 56 -2.42 18.25 -3.66
CA LEU A 56 -3.07 19.56 -3.71
C LEU A 56 -4.58 19.50 -4.01
N GLU A 57 -5.17 18.31 -4.12
CA GLU A 57 -6.57 18.15 -4.53
C GLU A 57 -7.53 18.86 -3.56
N ASP A 58 -7.28 18.76 -2.26
CA ASP A 58 -8.09 19.41 -1.22
C ASP A 58 -8.11 20.94 -1.37
N LEU A 59 -6.97 21.55 -1.74
CA LEU A 59 -6.88 22.98 -2.02
C LEU A 59 -7.63 23.33 -3.30
N SER A 60 -7.51 22.48 -4.34
CA SER A 60 -8.19 22.66 -5.62
C SER A 60 -9.72 22.77 -5.47
N VAL A 61 -10.29 22.10 -4.47
CA VAL A 61 -11.75 22.07 -4.23
C VAL A 61 -12.22 23.30 -3.47
N SER A 62 -11.46 23.86 -2.52
CA SER A 62 -11.92 25.01 -1.73
C SER A 62 -12.16 26.26 -2.59
N ASN A 63 -11.32 26.45 -3.62
CA ASN A 63 -11.34 27.66 -4.45
C ASN A 63 -12.29 27.58 -5.66
N LYS A 64 -12.82 26.39 -6.01
CA LYS A 64 -13.84 26.25 -7.07
C LYS A 64 -15.12 27.04 -6.80
N ASN A 65 -15.27 27.56 -5.59
CA ASN A 65 -16.37 28.46 -5.19
C ASN A 65 -16.13 29.92 -5.60
N HIS A 66 -14.95 30.27 -6.14
CA HIS A 66 -14.63 31.60 -6.64
C HIS A 66 -14.57 31.59 -8.18
N ASP A 67 -15.42 32.39 -8.83
CA ASP A 67 -15.62 32.47 -10.29
C ASP A 67 -14.43 33.07 -11.08
N SER A 68 -13.22 33.14 -10.52
CA SER A 68 -12.05 33.74 -11.18
C SER A 68 -11.23 32.69 -11.96
N ASN A 69 -10.88 33.02 -13.21
CA ASN A 69 -10.03 32.21 -14.09
C ASN A 69 -8.57 32.05 -13.61
N GLU A 70 -8.18 32.68 -12.49
CA GLU A 70 -6.88 32.50 -11.84
C GLU A 70 -7.08 31.94 -10.43
N PHE A 71 -6.43 30.80 -10.16
CA PHE A 71 -6.53 30.07 -8.91
C PHE A 71 -5.53 30.65 -7.91
N GLU A 72 -5.97 31.66 -7.16
CA GLU A 72 -5.17 32.30 -6.10
C GLU A 72 -5.58 31.79 -4.71
N LEU A 73 -4.59 31.45 -3.89
CA LEU A 73 -4.75 31.01 -2.50
C LEU A 73 -4.15 32.05 -1.55
N SER A 74 -4.78 32.22 -0.39
CA SER A 74 -4.18 33.03 0.69
C SER A 74 -3.05 32.28 1.40
N GLU A 75 -2.09 33.02 1.98
CA GLU A 75 -1.00 32.44 2.78
C GLU A 75 -1.54 31.56 3.92
N THR A 76 -2.61 32.00 4.58
CA THR A 76 -3.23 31.28 5.70
C THR A 76 -3.87 29.95 5.28
N GLU A 77 -4.47 29.86 4.10
CA GLU A 77 -5.01 28.59 3.57
C GLU A 77 -3.89 27.59 3.28
N VAL A 78 -2.79 28.05 2.69
CA VAL A 78 -1.63 27.20 2.41
C VAL A 78 -0.99 26.73 3.72
N GLU A 79 -0.83 27.60 4.72
CA GLU A 79 -0.32 27.22 6.04
C GLU A 79 -1.18 26.15 6.71
N ILE A 80 -2.50 26.32 6.72
CA ILE A 80 -3.43 25.34 7.29
C ILE A 80 -3.35 24.01 6.54
N TRP A 81 -3.26 24.05 5.21
CA TRP A 81 -3.09 22.83 4.41
C TRP A 81 -1.75 22.15 4.70
N LEU A 82 -0.64 22.89 4.78
CA LEU A 82 0.69 22.36 5.10
C LEU A 82 0.72 21.61 6.45
N LEU A 83 -0.02 22.12 7.45
CA LEU A 83 -0.14 21.47 8.75
C LEU A 83 -0.88 20.12 8.68
N LYS A 84 -1.78 19.96 7.70
CA LYS A 84 -2.62 18.77 7.51
C LYS A 84 -2.03 17.79 6.50
N ALA A 85 -1.30 18.26 5.50
CA ALA A 85 -0.76 17.49 4.37
C ALA A 85 0.46 16.65 4.81
N ALA A 86 0.20 15.58 5.55
CA ALA A 86 1.23 14.75 6.15
C ALA A 86 2.22 14.16 5.13
N LEU A 87 1.76 13.78 3.93
CA LEU A 87 2.65 13.26 2.89
C LEU A 87 3.55 14.37 2.31
N PHE A 88 3.00 15.54 2.00
CA PHE A 88 3.79 16.67 1.52
C PHE A 88 4.87 17.06 2.54
N ARG A 89 4.49 17.19 3.82
CA ARG A 89 5.45 17.52 4.90
C ARG A 89 6.59 16.50 4.98
N LYS A 90 6.28 15.20 4.91
CA LYS A 90 7.30 14.14 4.88
C LYS A 90 8.24 14.24 3.68
N ILE A 91 7.73 14.51 2.48
CA ILE A 91 8.56 14.69 1.28
C ILE A 91 9.47 15.89 1.48
N PHE A 92 8.90 17.03 1.88
CA PHE A 92 9.61 18.28 2.13
C PHE A 92 10.75 18.07 3.15
N ASP A 93 10.43 17.57 4.35
CA ASP A 93 11.40 17.33 5.42
C ASP A 93 12.51 16.38 4.96
N THR A 94 12.15 15.30 4.25
CA THR A 94 13.13 14.32 3.76
C THR A 94 14.11 14.94 2.77
N VAL A 95 13.61 15.72 1.80
CA VAL A 95 14.45 16.36 0.78
C VAL A 95 15.36 17.39 1.43
N PHE A 96 14.82 18.26 2.29
CA PHE A 96 15.60 19.31 2.92
C PHE A 96 16.66 18.75 3.88
N PHE A 97 16.29 17.76 4.70
CA PHE A 97 17.24 17.08 5.58
C PHE A 97 18.35 16.39 4.77
N LYS A 98 18.02 15.64 3.71
CA LYS A 98 19.03 14.93 2.91
C LYS A 98 19.89 15.84 2.04
N CYS A 99 19.34 16.94 1.52
CA CYS A 99 20.07 17.84 0.63
C CYS A 99 20.88 18.89 1.38
N PHE A 100 20.40 19.35 2.54
CA PHE A 100 20.97 20.51 3.24
C PHE A 100 21.37 20.22 4.69
N ASN A 101 21.14 19.00 5.20
CA ASN A 101 21.35 18.64 6.61
C ASN A 101 20.65 19.61 7.58
N LEU A 102 19.56 20.24 7.12
CA LEU A 102 18.74 21.13 7.90
C LEU A 102 17.79 20.28 8.72
N ILE A 103 17.88 20.38 10.04
CA ILE A 103 16.83 19.89 10.92
C ILE A 103 15.65 20.86 10.74
N THR A 104 14.52 20.40 10.21
CA THR A 104 13.28 21.16 10.30
C THR A 104 12.83 21.10 11.76
N ASP A 105 13.37 22.00 12.57
CA ASP A 105 13.03 22.16 13.98
C ASP A 105 11.54 22.56 14.12
N PHE A 106 10.68 21.56 14.24
CA PHE A 106 9.43 21.70 15.00
C PHE A 106 9.48 20.73 16.18
N ASN A 107 10.21 21.21 17.19
CA ASN A 107 10.46 20.65 18.52
C ASN A 107 11.58 19.58 18.59
N ILE A 108 12.75 19.95 19.14
CA ILE A 108 13.25 19.45 20.45
C ILE A 108 14.72 19.88 20.65
N THR A 109 14.95 20.66 21.71
CA THR A 109 16.22 20.73 22.45
C THR A 109 16.37 19.46 23.29
N ASP A 110 17.02 18.41 22.78
CA ASP A 110 17.71 17.39 23.60
C ASP A 110 18.29 16.27 22.71
N ALA A 111 19.37 15.64 23.19
CA ALA A 111 20.07 14.53 22.55
C ALA A 111 19.22 13.25 22.32
N SER A 112 17.95 13.26 22.75
CA SER A 112 16.91 12.27 22.42
C SER A 112 16.27 12.48 21.04
N ALA A 113 16.50 13.62 20.38
CA ALA A 113 15.92 13.93 19.06
C ALA A 113 16.37 12.97 17.94
N SER A 114 17.58 12.38 18.04
CA SER A 114 18.09 11.45 17.03
C SER A 114 17.23 10.20 16.85
N SER A 115 16.60 9.68 17.91
CA SER A 115 15.69 8.52 17.80
C SER A 115 14.27 8.92 17.39
N VAL A 116 13.85 10.17 17.62
CA VAL A 116 12.55 10.70 17.17
C VAL A 116 12.57 11.02 15.67
N LEU A 117 13.70 11.53 15.16
CA LEU A 117 13.90 11.87 13.75
C LEU A 117 13.93 10.64 12.81
N GLU A 118 14.41 9.48 13.29
CA GLU A 118 14.40 8.23 12.50
C GLU A 118 12.98 7.75 12.12
N HIS A 119 11.96 8.18 12.86
CA HIS A 119 10.57 7.79 12.63
C HIS A 119 9.79 8.67 11.65
N GLN A 120 10.39 9.77 11.15
CA GLN A 120 9.70 10.75 10.28
C GLN A 120 10.09 10.69 8.80
N LEU A 121 11.20 10.03 8.45
CA LEU A 121 11.56 9.81 7.05
C LEU A 121 10.54 8.90 6.36
N ILE A 122 10.29 9.13 5.07
CA ILE A 122 9.54 8.18 4.24
C ILE A 122 10.35 6.87 4.21
N GLN A 123 10.00 5.94 5.09
CA GLN A 123 10.56 4.60 5.07
C GLN A 123 9.91 3.84 3.93
N LEU A 124 10.62 3.81 2.80
CA LEU A 124 10.23 2.96 1.71
C LEU A 124 10.45 1.50 2.09
N PRO A 125 9.55 0.61 1.64
CA PRO A 125 9.70 -0.81 1.89
C PRO A 125 11.03 -1.33 1.36
N ARG A 126 11.71 -2.15 2.16
CA ARG A 126 12.84 -2.92 1.69
C ARG A 126 12.34 -4.07 0.83
N VAL A 127 12.84 -4.20 -0.39
CA VAL A 127 12.56 -5.39 -1.22
C VAL A 127 13.65 -6.41 -1.04
N THR A 128 13.26 -7.68 -1.03
CA THR A 128 14.19 -8.80 -1.00
C THR A 128 13.81 -9.84 -2.05
N GLY A 129 14.80 -10.55 -2.58
CA GLY A 129 14.56 -11.73 -3.44
C GLY A 129 14.21 -11.42 -4.90
N VAL A 130 14.44 -10.20 -5.38
CA VAL A 130 14.14 -9.80 -6.77
C VAL A 130 15.43 -9.56 -7.54
N ASN A 131 15.54 -10.17 -8.72
CA ASN A 131 16.62 -9.88 -9.67
C ASN A 131 16.19 -8.75 -10.62
N TRP A 132 16.55 -7.53 -10.26
CA TRP A 132 16.19 -6.32 -11.00
C TRP A 132 16.78 -6.25 -12.41
N ASN A 133 17.83 -7.02 -12.74
CA ASN A 133 18.35 -7.09 -14.11
C ASN A 133 17.37 -7.76 -15.08
N LYS A 134 16.36 -8.48 -14.57
CA LYS A 134 15.35 -9.19 -15.37
C LYS A 134 13.95 -8.61 -15.20
N PHE A 135 13.76 -7.62 -14.33
CA PHE A 135 12.46 -7.18 -13.87
C PHE A 135 12.39 -5.67 -13.64
N ASN A 136 11.40 -5.03 -14.25
CA ASN A 136 10.98 -3.67 -13.94
C ASN A 136 9.53 -3.71 -13.45
N THR A 137 9.28 -3.10 -12.30
CA THR A 137 7.96 -3.12 -11.68
C THR A 137 7.01 -2.13 -12.33
N LEU A 138 5.72 -2.46 -12.33
CA LEU A 138 4.61 -1.56 -12.67
C LEU A 138 4.53 -0.34 -11.74
N LEU A 139 5.19 -0.38 -10.59
CA LEU A 139 5.28 0.74 -9.65
C LEU A 139 6.30 1.75 -10.12
N ASP A 140 5.85 2.99 -10.25
CA ASP A 140 6.73 4.15 -10.28
C ASP A 140 6.94 4.69 -8.86
N PHE A 141 7.80 5.70 -8.76
CA PHE A 141 8.13 6.34 -7.51
C PHE A 141 6.90 6.97 -6.82
N SER A 142 6.09 7.71 -7.57
CA SER A 142 4.89 8.37 -7.06
C SER A 142 3.90 7.36 -6.48
N SER A 143 3.66 6.27 -7.20
CA SER A 143 2.78 5.18 -6.80
C SER A 143 3.27 4.51 -5.52
N LEU A 144 4.57 4.20 -5.44
CA LEU A 144 5.14 3.55 -4.26
C LEU A 144 5.04 4.44 -3.02
N VAL A 145 5.37 5.73 -3.14
CA VAL A 145 5.29 6.70 -2.04
C VAL A 145 3.85 6.88 -1.59
N TYR A 146 2.92 7.03 -2.54
CA TYR A 146 1.50 7.23 -2.27
C TYR A 146 0.90 6.02 -1.56
N LEU A 147 1.10 4.80 -2.09
CA LEU A 147 0.62 3.57 -1.45
C LEU A 147 1.25 3.36 -0.06
N SER A 148 2.56 3.57 0.07
CA SER A 148 3.26 3.43 1.35
C SER A 148 2.75 4.42 2.41
N HIS A 149 2.25 5.58 2.00
CA HIS A 149 1.63 6.55 2.92
C HIS A 149 0.28 6.06 3.47
N HIS A 150 -0.48 5.32 2.68
CA HIS A 150 -1.81 4.84 3.04
C HIS A 150 -1.80 3.49 3.79
N LEU A 151 -0.63 2.87 3.93
CA LEU A 151 -0.45 1.60 4.62
C LEU A 151 0.03 1.80 6.08
N PRO A 152 -0.41 0.95 7.03
CA PRO A 152 0.18 0.89 8.36
C PRO A 152 1.68 0.65 8.32
N LYS A 153 2.42 1.26 9.26
CA LYS A 153 3.90 1.20 9.28
C LYS A 153 4.43 -0.24 9.34
N GLU A 154 3.68 -1.13 10.00
CA GLU A 154 4.02 -2.55 10.18
C GLU A 154 4.04 -3.31 8.85
N LEU A 155 3.20 -2.91 7.89
CA LEU A 155 3.10 -3.51 6.55
C LEU A 155 4.06 -2.84 5.53
N CYS A 156 4.56 -1.64 5.85
CA CYS A 156 5.46 -0.90 4.97
C CYS A 156 6.94 -1.33 5.08
N ALA A 157 7.32 -2.15 6.05
CA ALA A 157 8.74 -2.42 6.31
C ALA A 157 9.43 -3.25 5.21
N LYS A 158 8.75 -4.26 4.68
CA LYS A 158 9.32 -5.22 3.73
C LYS A 158 8.30 -5.64 2.69
N TRP A 159 8.66 -5.50 1.42
CA TRP A 159 7.85 -5.99 0.30
C TRP A 159 8.56 -7.14 -0.40
N THR A 160 7.83 -8.19 -0.74
CA THR A 160 8.38 -9.35 -1.45
C THR A 160 7.55 -9.62 -2.70
N LEU A 161 8.18 -9.63 -3.87
CA LEU A 161 7.49 -10.00 -5.10
C LEU A 161 7.06 -11.47 -5.03
N LEU A 162 5.76 -11.72 -5.01
CA LEU A 162 5.21 -13.07 -5.07
C LEU A 162 5.02 -13.50 -6.51
N PHE A 163 4.46 -12.62 -7.34
CA PHE A 163 4.12 -12.94 -8.72
C PHE A 163 4.29 -11.73 -9.64
N SER A 164 4.82 -11.95 -10.84
CA SER A 164 4.72 -11.02 -11.95
C SER A 164 4.41 -11.82 -13.21
N SER A 165 3.40 -11.42 -13.98
CA SER A 165 3.05 -12.08 -15.23
C SER A 165 4.19 -12.01 -16.27
N ARG A 166 5.02 -10.95 -16.20
CA ARG A 166 6.21 -10.76 -17.05
C ARG A 166 7.36 -11.71 -16.72
N LEU A 167 7.42 -12.22 -15.49
CA LEU A 167 8.50 -13.13 -15.04
C LEU A 167 8.05 -14.59 -14.99
N HIS A 168 6.82 -14.83 -14.54
CA HIS A 168 6.34 -16.16 -14.19
C HIS A 168 5.38 -16.73 -15.25
N GLY A 169 4.88 -15.90 -16.18
CA GLY A 169 3.96 -16.30 -17.24
C GLY A 169 2.52 -15.87 -16.99
N ASN A 170 1.66 -16.14 -17.98
CA ASN A 170 0.24 -15.74 -17.99
C ASN A 170 -0.65 -16.95 -17.69
N SER A 171 -0.68 -17.41 -16.43
CA SER A 171 -1.55 -18.50 -16.01
C SER A 171 -2.12 -18.26 -14.62
N PHE A 172 -3.44 -18.38 -14.50
CA PHE A 172 -4.12 -18.25 -13.21
C PHE A 172 -3.69 -19.34 -12.20
N SER A 173 -3.46 -20.57 -12.68
CA SER A 173 -2.95 -21.65 -11.82
C SER A 173 -1.54 -21.35 -11.29
N GLN A 174 -0.67 -20.74 -12.11
CA GLN A 174 0.62 -20.28 -11.62
C GLN A 174 0.44 -19.16 -10.59
N LEU A 175 -0.37 -18.13 -10.87
CA LEU A 175 -0.66 -17.06 -9.92
C LEU A 175 -1.04 -17.64 -8.55
N ILE A 176 -2.02 -18.54 -8.52
CA ILE A 176 -2.50 -19.20 -7.29
C ILE A 176 -1.34 -19.88 -6.54
N SER A 177 -0.50 -20.65 -7.23
CA SER A 177 0.65 -21.33 -6.60
C SER A 177 1.63 -20.36 -5.94
N TYR A 178 1.71 -19.11 -6.44
CA TYR A 178 2.59 -18.10 -5.90
C TYR A 178 1.98 -17.30 -4.73
N ILE A 179 0.65 -17.13 -4.66
CA ILE A 179 0.02 -16.17 -3.74
C ILE A 179 -0.80 -16.79 -2.61
N LEU A 180 -1.14 -18.08 -2.70
CA LEU A 180 -1.84 -18.78 -1.63
C LEU A 180 -1.04 -18.73 -0.32
N ASN A 181 -1.71 -18.39 0.78
CA ASN A 181 -1.13 -18.36 2.14
C ASN A 181 0.10 -17.44 2.31
N LYS A 182 0.21 -16.36 1.51
CA LYS A 182 1.34 -15.39 1.57
C LYS A 182 0.92 -13.92 1.74
N GLY A 183 -0.32 -13.68 2.16
CA GLY A 183 -0.84 -12.33 2.40
C GLY A 183 -0.51 -11.81 3.81
N PRO A 184 -0.78 -10.51 4.07
CA PRO A 184 -1.47 -9.55 3.19
C PRO A 184 -0.68 -9.19 1.92
N THR A 185 -1.38 -8.80 0.85
CA THR A 185 -0.76 -8.51 -0.47
C THR A 185 -1.23 -7.19 -1.09
N VAL A 186 -0.39 -6.59 -1.92
CA VAL A 186 -0.76 -5.57 -2.91
C VAL A 186 -0.84 -6.24 -4.28
N LEU A 187 -2.04 -6.31 -4.85
CA LEU A 187 -2.31 -6.74 -6.23
C LEU A 187 -2.30 -5.50 -7.12
N ILE A 188 -1.49 -5.51 -8.18
CA ILE A 188 -1.36 -4.42 -9.16
C ILE A 188 -1.64 -4.99 -10.53
N ILE A 189 -2.48 -4.30 -11.30
CA ILE A 189 -2.89 -4.67 -12.64
C ILE A 189 -2.65 -3.48 -13.55
N GLN A 190 -2.04 -3.73 -14.70
CA GLN A 190 -2.02 -2.82 -15.84
C GLN A 190 -2.92 -3.39 -16.94
N ASP A 191 -3.86 -2.59 -17.42
CA ASP A 191 -4.64 -2.93 -18.61
C ASP A 191 -3.94 -2.48 -19.90
N LYS A 192 -4.45 -2.92 -21.06
CA LYS A 192 -3.88 -2.53 -22.36
C LYS A 192 -4.07 -1.05 -22.72
N ASP A 193 -5.02 -0.37 -22.07
CA ASP A 193 -5.21 1.08 -22.14
C ASP A 193 -4.26 1.83 -21.18
N LYS A 194 -3.29 1.12 -20.60
CA LYS A 194 -2.23 1.62 -19.72
C LYS A 194 -2.72 2.20 -18.40
N HIS A 195 -3.97 1.97 -18.00
CA HIS A 195 -4.41 2.24 -16.64
C HIS A 195 -3.71 1.27 -15.69
N CYS A 196 -3.33 1.77 -14.52
CA CYS A 196 -2.68 0.98 -13.49
C CYS A 196 -3.47 1.13 -12.21
N PHE A 197 -3.94 0.02 -11.66
CA PHE A 197 -4.87 0.00 -10.54
C PHE A 197 -4.77 -1.34 -9.80
N GLY A 198 -5.46 -1.48 -8.69
CA GLY A 198 -5.38 -2.71 -7.93
C GLY A 198 -6.06 -2.67 -6.59
N GLY A 199 -5.63 -3.58 -5.72
CA GLY A 199 -6.18 -3.70 -4.38
C GLY A 199 -5.14 -4.18 -3.37
N ILE A 200 -5.30 -3.71 -2.14
CA ILE A 200 -4.58 -4.18 -0.96
C ILE A 200 -5.50 -5.14 -0.22
N THR A 201 -5.03 -6.34 0.05
CA THR A 201 -5.75 -7.33 0.84
C THR A 201 -5.42 -7.22 2.31
N SER A 202 -6.34 -7.64 3.17
CA SER A 202 -6.11 -7.69 4.62
C SER A 202 -5.56 -9.02 5.11
N CYS A 203 -5.69 -10.09 4.31
CA CYS A 203 -5.20 -11.42 4.64
C CYS A 203 -4.73 -12.18 3.40
N SER A 204 -4.29 -13.42 3.61
CA SER A 204 -3.89 -14.36 2.55
C SER A 204 -5.04 -14.72 1.62
N TRP A 205 -4.72 -14.90 0.34
CA TRP A 205 -5.65 -15.46 -0.62
C TRP A 205 -5.99 -16.91 -0.28
N GLN A 206 -7.26 -17.28 -0.43
CA GLN A 206 -7.79 -18.62 -0.16
C GLN A 206 -8.71 -19.03 -1.31
N LEU A 207 -8.60 -20.26 -1.78
CA LEU A 207 -9.53 -20.82 -2.74
C LEU A 207 -10.84 -21.17 -2.03
N ARG A 208 -11.83 -20.28 -2.14
CA ARG A 208 -13.15 -20.46 -1.56
C ARG A 208 -14.22 -19.74 -2.40
N PRO A 209 -15.34 -20.39 -2.71
CA PRO A 209 -16.41 -19.79 -3.51
C PRO A 209 -17.30 -18.82 -2.70
N LYS A 210 -16.70 -18.01 -1.82
CA LYS A 210 -17.37 -17.03 -0.95
C LYS A 210 -16.44 -15.86 -0.68
N PHE A 211 -17.00 -14.65 -0.54
CA PHE A 211 -16.25 -13.49 -0.08
C PHE A 211 -15.65 -13.70 1.32
N TYR A 212 -14.55 -13.01 1.58
CA TYR A 212 -13.81 -12.95 2.84
C TYR A 212 -12.98 -11.67 2.92
N GLY A 213 -12.20 -11.49 3.99
CA GLY A 213 -11.37 -10.31 4.25
C GLY A 213 -11.89 -9.45 5.41
N SER A 214 -11.36 -8.23 5.55
CA SER A 214 -11.73 -7.26 6.59
C SER A 214 -11.78 -5.83 6.01
N HIS A 215 -12.15 -4.88 6.87
CA HIS A 215 -12.16 -3.45 6.54
C HIS A 215 -10.78 -2.85 6.21
N ASP A 216 -9.70 -3.61 6.42
CA ASP A 216 -8.34 -3.18 6.06
C ASP A 216 -8.05 -3.34 4.56
N CYS A 217 -8.91 -4.09 3.83
CA CYS A 217 -8.83 -4.18 2.38
C CYS A 217 -9.12 -2.82 1.73
N ARG A 218 -8.46 -2.52 0.62
CA ARG A 218 -8.63 -1.25 -0.11
C ARG A 218 -8.52 -1.48 -1.61
N LEU A 219 -9.21 -0.68 -2.40
CA LEU A 219 -8.92 -0.54 -3.83
C LEU A 219 -8.11 0.73 -4.06
N PHE A 220 -7.37 0.78 -5.16
CA PHE A 220 -6.64 1.98 -5.55
C PHE A 220 -6.53 2.12 -7.07
N SER A 221 -6.36 3.35 -7.53
CA SER A 221 -5.90 3.68 -8.88
C SER A 221 -4.57 4.41 -8.79
N LEU A 222 -3.65 4.09 -9.71
CA LEU A 222 -2.32 4.68 -9.82
C LEU A 222 -2.20 5.53 -11.09
N ARG A 223 -2.73 5.04 -12.21
CA ARG A 223 -2.76 5.76 -13.48
C ARG A 223 -4.12 5.62 -14.15
N PRO A 224 -4.67 6.69 -14.74
CA PRO A 224 -4.08 8.03 -14.89
C PRO A 224 -4.20 8.93 -13.64
N ASN A 225 -5.02 8.54 -12.65
CA ASN A 225 -5.25 9.32 -11.43
C ASN A 225 -4.92 8.49 -10.19
N LEU A 226 -4.19 9.09 -9.26
CA LEU A 226 -3.88 8.50 -7.96
C LEU A 226 -5.08 8.62 -7.03
N ALA A 227 -5.56 7.51 -6.50
CA ALA A 227 -6.60 7.50 -5.48
C ALA A 227 -6.59 6.18 -4.69
N VAL A 228 -7.01 6.24 -3.41
CA VAL A 228 -7.26 5.08 -2.56
C VAL A 228 -8.72 5.08 -2.11
N TYR A 229 -9.38 3.93 -2.22
CA TYR A 229 -10.79 3.72 -1.92
C TYR A 229 -10.94 2.73 -0.76
N LEU A 230 -11.46 3.23 0.36
CA LEU A 230 -11.72 2.45 1.57
C LEU A 230 -13.09 1.76 1.49
N PRO A 231 -13.32 0.68 2.26
CA PRO A 231 -14.63 0.08 2.33
C PRO A 231 -15.71 1.05 2.80
N SER A 232 -16.86 1.03 2.13
CA SER A 232 -18.01 1.91 2.36
C SER A 232 -18.81 1.57 3.63
N GLY A 233 -18.64 0.35 4.16
CA GLY A 233 -19.46 -0.20 5.24
C GLY A 233 -20.81 -0.78 4.80
N TYR A 234 -21.12 -0.79 3.49
CA TYR A 234 -22.40 -1.29 2.98
C TYR A 234 -22.51 -2.84 3.01
N ASN A 235 -21.40 -3.55 2.78
CA ASN A 235 -21.33 -5.01 2.83
C ASN A 235 -19.89 -5.46 3.19
N ASP A 236 -19.68 -6.77 3.29
CA ASP A 236 -18.43 -7.42 3.65
C ASP A 236 -17.78 -8.18 2.47
N HIS A 237 -18.10 -7.80 1.23
CA HIS A 237 -17.62 -8.46 0.00
C HIS A 237 -16.19 -8.03 -0.39
N PHE A 238 -15.23 -8.08 0.54
CA PHE A 238 -13.92 -7.46 0.35
C PHE A 238 -13.07 -8.15 -0.71
N MET A 239 -12.82 -9.45 -0.57
CA MET A 239 -12.00 -10.22 -1.50
C MET A 239 -12.60 -11.60 -1.79
N TYR A 240 -12.29 -12.11 -2.97
CA TYR A 240 -12.83 -13.33 -3.53
C TYR A 240 -11.77 -14.03 -4.39
N MET A 241 -11.66 -15.35 -4.26
CA MET A 241 -10.84 -16.16 -5.15
C MET A 241 -11.41 -17.57 -5.27
N ASN A 242 -11.58 -18.04 -6.49
CA ASN A 242 -12.16 -19.35 -6.76
C ASN A 242 -11.59 -19.95 -8.06
N GLN A 243 -11.61 -21.27 -8.17
CA GLN A 243 -11.18 -21.99 -9.37
C GLN A 243 -11.96 -23.30 -9.51
N GLY A 244 -12.26 -23.70 -10.76
CA GLY A 244 -12.80 -25.03 -11.07
C GLY A 244 -14.26 -25.26 -10.70
N GLN A 245 -15.04 -24.20 -10.45
CA GLN A 245 -16.49 -24.30 -10.23
C GLN A 245 -17.26 -24.07 -11.53
N GLN A 246 -18.41 -24.75 -11.69
CA GLN A 246 -19.22 -24.64 -12.91
C GLN A 246 -20.21 -23.46 -12.88
N THR A 247 -20.76 -23.16 -11.71
CA THR A 247 -21.88 -22.21 -11.55
C THR A 247 -21.47 -20.89 -10.89
N ILE A 248 -20.23 -20.82 -10.39
CA ILE A 248 -19.71 -19.68 -9.64
C ILE A 248 -18.45 -19.18 -10.38
N PRO A 249 -18.25 -17.86 -10.50
CA PRO A 249 -17.07 -17.29 -11.17
C PRO A 249 -15.75 -17.90 -10.70
N ASN A 250 -14.87 -18.19 -11.63
CA ASN A 250 -13.49 -18.62 -11.36
C ASN A 250 -12.55 -17.47 -11.71
N GLY A 251 -11.65 -17.13 -10.80
CA GLY A 251 -10.83 -15.93 -10.91
C GLY A 251 -10.57 -15.32 -9.54
N ILE A 252 -10.12 -14.07 -9.56
CA ILE A 252 -9.80 -13.28 -8.38
C ILE A 252 -10.50 -11.93 -8.47
N GLY A 253 -11.10 -11.49 -7.36
CA GLY A 253 -11.85 -10.24 -7.36
C GLY A 253 -11.92 -9.57 -6.00
N MET A 254 -12.26 -8.29 -6.04
CA MET A 254 -12.43 -7.46 -4.86
C MET A 254 -13.62 -6.51 -5.02
N GLY A 255 -14.50 -6.51 -4.02
CA GLY A 255 -15.63 -5.59 -3.91
C GLY A 255 -16.77 -5.85 -4.88
N GLY A 256 -17.98 -5.40 -4.54
CA GLY A 256 -19.17 -5.53 -5.36
C GLY A 256 -19.96 -6.79 -5.04
N GLN A 257 -20.28 -7.58 -6.06
CA GLN A 257 -20.97 -8.87 -5.93
C GLN A 257 -20.52 -9.82 -7.04
N LEU A 258 -20.91 -11.09 -6.97
CA LEU A 258 -20.59 -12.06 -8.00
C LEU A 258 -21.00 -11.53 -9.39
N HIS A 259 -20.13 -11.69 -10.39
CA HIS A 259 -20.25 -11.16 -11.75
C HIS A 259 -20.22 -9.61 -11.90
N TYR A 260 -20.26 -8.85 -10.80
CA TYR A 260 -20.24 -7.38 -10.78
C TYR A 260 -19.25 -6.89 -9.73
N PHE A 261 -17.98 -7.19 -9.95
CA PHE A 261 -16.92 -6.83 -9.03
C PHE A 261 -16.39 -5.42 -9.32
N GLY A 262 -15.94 -4.72 -8.27
CA GLY A 262 -15.19 -3.47 -8.44
C GLY A 262 -13.85 -3.69 -9.13
N LEU A 263 -13.24 -4.84 -8.87
CA LEU A 263 -12.03 -5.35 -9.53
C LEU A 263 -12.16 -6.85 -9.75
N TRP A 264 -11.96 -7.33 -10.98
CA TRP A 264 -11.98 -8.75 -11.33
C TRP A 264 -10.93 -9.10 -12.37
N ILE A 265 -10.31 -10.27 -12.19
CA ILE A 265 -9.50 -10.95 -13.20
C ILE A 265 -10.05 -12.36 -13.33
N ASP A 266 -10.37 -12.75 -14.56
CA ASP A 266 -10.92 -14.05 -14.93
C ASP A 266 -9.84 -15.14 -14.86
N ASP A 267 -10.24 -16.41 -14.71
CA ASP A 267 -9.29 -17.54 -14.66
C ASP A 267 -8.61 -17.83 -16.01
N SER A 268 -9.14 -17.31 -17.12
CA SER A 268 -8.42 -17.21 -18.40
C SER A 268 -7.15 -16.36 -18.30
N PHE A 269 -7.06 -15.49 -17.29
CA PHE A 269 -5.95 -14.61 -16.99
C PHE A 269 -5.64 -13.50 -18.02
N ASP A 270 -6.39 -13.46 -19.12
CA ASP A 270 -6.25 -12.47 -20.19
C ASP A 270 -7.24 -11.30 -20.09
N THR A 271 -8.34 -11.50 -19.34
CA THR A 271 -9.44 -10.55 -19.24
C THR A 271 -9.87 -10.29 -17.80
N GLY A 272 -10.49 -9.15 -17.59
CA GLY A 272 -11.01 -8.73 -16.30
C GLY A 272 -12.08 -7.66 -16.46
N HIS A 273 -12.71 -7.28 -15.36
CA HIS A 273 -13.69 -6.18 -15.36
C HIS A 273 -13.60 -5.31 -14.12
N SER A 274 -14.05 -4.07 -14.25
CA SER A 274 -14.28 -3.12 -13.17
C SER A 274 -15.70 -2.56 -13.28
N LYS A 275 -16.66 -3.32 -12.75
CA LYS A 275 -18.11 -3.02 -12.83
C LYS A 275 -18.53 -2.17 -11.64
N ALA A 276 -18.19 -0.89 -11.70
CA ALA A 276 -18.44 0.09 -10.64
C ALA A 276 -19.32 1.24 -11.15
N ILE A 277 -20.54 0.94 -11.63
CA ILE A 277 -21.48 1.93 -12.19
C ILE A 277 -22.69 2.08 -11.26
N PRO A 278 -22.94 3.27 -10.66
CA PRO A 278 -22.12 4.47 -10.71
C PRO A 278 -20.84 4.39 -9.84
N ARG A 279 -20.85 3.55 -8.81
CA ARG A 279 -19.70 3.22 -7.94
C ARG A 279 -19.80 1.78 -7.43
N CYS A 280 -18.67 1.17 -7.09
CA CYS A 280 -18.63 -0.13 -6.42
C CYS A 280 -19.32 -0.04 -5.05
N THR A 281 -20.21 -0.97 -4.72
CA THR A 281 -20.96 -0.94 -3.45
C THR A 281 -20.06 -1.14 -2.23
N THR A 282 -19.02 -1.97 -2.33
CA THR A 282 -18.12 -2.29 -1.21
C THR A 282 -17.09 -1.21 -0.92
N TYR A 283 -16.55 -0.56 -1.95
CA TYR A 283 -15.43 0.40 -1.81
C TYR A 283 -15.79 1.84 -2.18
N SER A 284 -17.00 2.07 -2.67
CA SER A 284 -17.39 3.36 -3.26
C SER A 284 -16.40 3.86 -4.34
N SER A 285 -15.64 2.95 -4.96
CA SER A 285 -14.69 3.29 -6.02
C SER A 285 -15.44 3.54 -7.33
N PRO A 286 -14.91 4.39 -8.23
CA PRO A 286 -15.34 4.43 -9.63
C PRO A 286 -14.82 3.19 -10.38
N GLN A 287 -15.07 3.15 -11.69
CA GLN A 287 -14.34 2.26 -12.60
C GLN A 287 -12.84 2.55 -12.50
N LEU A 288 -12.03 1.50 -12.29
CA LEU A 288 -10.58 1.62 -12.12
C LEU A 288 -9.81 1.48 -13.43
N SER A 289 -10.33 0.67 -14.34
CA SER A 289 -9.78 0.39 -15.66
C SER A 289 -10.22 1.41 -16.72
N GLY A 290 -9.54 1.42 -17.87
CA GLY A 290 -9.93 2.26 -19.01
C GLY A 290 -11.32 1.93 -19.55
N GLN A 291 -11.72 0.66 -19.47
CA GLN A 291 -13.03 0.15 -19.91
C GLN A 291 -13.66 -0.74 -18.84
N THR A 292 -14.98 -0.89 -18.85
CA THR A 292 -15.70 -1.74 -17.88
C THR A 292 -15.24 -3.19 -17.94
N GLU A 293 -15.04 -3.71 -19.15
CA GLU A 293 -14.39 -4.99 -19.45
C GLU A 293 -13.04 -4.65 -20.10
N PHE A 294 -11.94 -5.22 -19.61
CA PHE A 294 -10.59 -4.87 -20.05
C PHE A 294 -9.74 -6.09 -20.36
N GLN A 295 -8.73 -5.89 -21.21
CA GLN A 295 -7.68 -6.87 -21.44
C GLN A 295 -6.50 -6.58 -20.52
N VAL A 296 -5.98 -7.63 -19.88
CA VAL A 296 -4.82 -7.57 -19.01
C VAL A 296 -3.55 -7.40 -19.85
N ASP A 297 -2.70 -6.45 -19.47
CA ASP A 297 -1.35 -6.27 -20.02
C ASP A 297 -0.30 -6.88 -19.08
N ALA A 298 -0.38 -6.56 -17.79
CA ALA A 298 0.51 -7.12 -16.78
C ALA A 298 -0.13 -7.18 -15.39
N ILE A 299 0.30 -8.15 -14.58
CA ILE A 299 -0.12 -8.30 -13.18
C ILE A 299 1.12 -8.46 -12.31
N GLU A 300 1.14 -7.79 -11.16
CA GLU A 300 2.11 -7.97 -10.09
C GLU A 300 1.41 -8.20 -8.75
N VAL A 301 1.95 -9.10 -7.93
CA VAL A 301 1.49 -9.32 -6.56
C VAL A 301 2.68 -9.24 -5.62
N TRP A 302 2.57 -8.34 -4.64
CA TRP A 302 3.58 -8.07 -3.63
C TRP A 302 3.05 -8.49 -2.26
N SER A 303 3.78 -9.33 -1.52
CA SER A 303 3.51 -9.56 -0.10
C SER A 303 4.02 -8.37 0.71
N ILE A 304 3.19 -7.91 1.64
CA ILE A 304 3.50 -6.81 2.57
C ILE A 304 3.48 -7.30 4.03
N GLN A 305 3.63 -8.60 4.23
CA GLN A 305 3.63 -9.21 5.55
C GLN A 305 4.78 -8.64 6.41
N SER A 306 4.43 -8.22 7.63
CA SER A 306 5.41 -7.80 8.62
C SER A 306 6.29 -8.99 9.04
N LEU A 307 7.54 -8.74 9.43
CA LEU A 307 8.47 -9.77 9.91
C LEU A 307 8.10 -10.34 11.29
N VAL A 308 6.91 -10.04 11.82
CA VAL A 308 6.43 -10.68 13.05
C VAL A 308 6.19 -12.15 12.70
N PRO A 309 6.94 -13.10 13.30
CA PRO A 309 6.66 -14.50 13.09
C PRO A 309 5.22 -14.72 13.55
N GLU A 310 4.33 -15.07 12.62
CA GLU A 310 3.09 -15.71 13.01
C GLU A 310 3.51 -16.95 13.79
N ALA A 311 3.35 -16.91 15.11
CA ALA A 311 3.41 -18.10 15.93
C ALA A 311 2.46 -19.09 15.26
N SER A 312 3.06 -20.10 14.63
CA SER A 312 2.38 -21.21 14.00
C SER A 312 1.22 -21.63 14.89
N GLN A 313 -0.01 -21.49 14.39
CA GLN A 313 -1.13 -22.27 14.91
C GLN A 313 -0.85 -23.73 14.57
N GLY A 314 0.00 -24.34 15.40
CA GLY A 314 0.39 -25.73 15.40
C GLY A 314 0.56 -26.11 16.86
N GLY A 315 -0.24 -27.08 17.30
CA GLY A 315 -0.44 -27.44 18.71
C GLY A 315 0.85 -27.47 19.54
N GLY A 316 0.98 -26.48 20.43
CA GLY A 316 1.95 -26.46 21.51
C GLY A 316 1.19 -26.23 22.81
N SER A 317 1.23 -27.21 23.70
CA SER A 317 0.63 -27.14 25.03
C SER A 317 1.05 -25.85 25.75
N ILE A 318 0.10 -25.13 26.34
CA ILE A 318 0.27 -23.81 27.02
C ILE A 318 1.19 -23.89 28.26
N LEU A 319 1.83 -25.04 28.53
CA LEU A 319 2.58 -25.30 29.76
C LEU A 319 4.09 -25.04 29.70
N ASP A 320 4.68 -24.81 28.52
CA ASP A 320 6.14 -24.66 28.40
C ASP A 320 6.61 -23.20 28.14
N GLY A 321 5.73 -22.20 28.30
CA GLY A 321 6.03 -20.79 28.09
C GLY A 321 6.17 -19.95 29.37
N ASN A 322 7.40 -19.53 29.68
CA ASN A 322 7.82 -18.51 30.65
C ASN A 322 7.69 -18.86 32.15
N ALA A 323 8.83 -18.80 32.86
CA ALA A 323 8.96 -18.89 34.32
C ALA A 323 8.14 -17.81 35.05
N ASP A 324 7.92 -16.67 34.39
CA ASP A 324 7.14 -15.55 34.93
C ASP A 324 5.64 -15.88 35.02
N THR A 325 5.11 -16.65 34.07
CA THR A 325 3.72 -17.12 34.10
C THR A 325 3.50 -18.12 35.25
N LYS A 326 4.52 -18.95 35.53
CA LYS A 326 4.51 -19.92 36.63
C LYS A 326 4.49 -19.24 38.00
N ALA A 327 5.28 -18.18 38.17
CA ALA A 327 5.30 -17.39 39.40
C ALA A 327 3.98 -16.64 39.63
N LEU A 328 3.34 -16.14 38.56
CA LEU A 328 2.06 -15.44 38.65
C LEU A 328 0.90 -16.36 39.06
N LEU A 329 0.87 -17.60 38.56
CA LEU A 329 -0.14 -18.60 38.89
C LEU A 329 -0.05 -19.08 40.35
N GLU A 330 1.15 -19.20 40.91
CA GLU A 330 1.37 -19.50 42.34
C GLU A 330 0.92 -18.34 43.24
N MET A 331 1.12 -17.09 42.84
CA MET A 331 0.66 -15.93 43.61
C MET A 331 -0.86 -15.75 43.63
N ILE A 332 -1.59 -16.31 42.66
CA ILE A 332 -3.06 -16.22 42.55
C ILE A 332 -3.77 -17.36 43.31
N GLY A 333 -3.04 -18.28 43.94
CA GLY A 333 -3.61 -19.29 44.85
C GLY A 333 -4.48 -20.35 44.16
N LYS A 334 -4.30 -20.60 42.86
CA LYS A 334 -4.98 -21.68 42.15
C LYS A 334 -4.12 -22.94 42.13
N GLU A 335 -4.55 -23.97 42.86
CA GLU A 335 -3.92 -25.30 42.84
C GLU A 335 -4.08 -25.99 41.47
N ARG A 336 -3.02 -26.72 41.07
CA ARG A 336 -2.94 -27.49 39.83
C ARG A 336 -3.76 -28.78 39.95
N HIS A 337 -4.80 -28.92 39.12
CA HIS A 337 -5.49 -30.19 38.90
C HIS A 337 -5.24 -30.67 37.46
N SER A 338 -4.15 -31.42 37.26
CA SER A 338 -4.04 -32.53 36.28
C SER A 338 -2.56 -32.89 36.07
N ASP A 339 -2.03 -33.77 36.92
CA ASP A 339 -0.91 -34.65 36.54
C ASP A 339 -1.52 -35.90 35.88
N GLY A 340 -1.19 -36.14 34.61
CA GLY A 340 -1.75 -37.26 33.88
C GLY A 340 -1.01 -37.58 32.58
N PHE A 341 -0.07 -38.51 32.68
CA PHE A 341 0.51 -39.36 31.63
C PHE A 341 1.33 -38.67 30.51
N ARG A 342 2.65 -38.57 30.72
CA ARG A 342 3.66 -38.64 29.65
C ARG A 342 4.24 -40.07 29.63
N ASN A 343 4.02 -40.80 28.54
CA ASN A 343 4.77 -42.03 28.26
C ASN A 343 6.23 -41.64 27.93
N PRO A 344 7.23 -42.17 28.65
CA PRO A 344 8.61 -42.06 28.24
C PRO A 344 8.84 -43.17 27.22
N ASP A 345 9.13 -42.82 25.97
CA ASP A 345 9.93 -43.64 25.04
C ASP A 345 9.95 -42.92 23.69
N ASN A 346 11.00 -42.12 23.49
CA ASN A 346 11.73 -41.97 22.22
C ASN A 346 12.83 -40.91 22.40
N GLU A 347 13.82 -41.23 23.23
CA GLU A 347 15.19 -40.77 23.02
C GLU A 347 16.00 -41.98 22.54
N SER A 348 16.24 -42.07 21.22
CA SER A 348 17.44 -42.66 20.60
C SER A 348 17.22 -42.94 19.10
N LEU A 349 17.66 -42.00 18.26
CA LEU A 349 18.56 -42.18 17.11
C LEU A 349 18.71 -40.89 16.31
#